data_AF-A0A256ZX62-F1
#
_entry.id   AF-A0A256ZX62-F1
#
_cell.length_a   1.000
_cell.length_b   1.000
_cell.length_c   1.000
_cell.angle_alpha   90.00
_cell.angle_beta   90.00
_cell.angle_gamma   90.00
#
_symmetry.space_group_name_H-M   'P 1'
#
loop_
_entity.id
_entity.type
_entity.pdbx_description
1 polymer ?
#
loop_
_entity_poly.entity_id
_entity_poly.type
_entity_poly.pdbx_seq_one_letter_code
_entity_poly.pdbx_strand_id
1 'polypeptide(L)'
;MINPDGTIGPVGGIKEKLEASAKVGAKVFLVPVGQTIVYEQKIEYKKIGPFVFQTVKKVPVNVVKYGKKLGVKVVEVSNIVDVVKYVLGVNIQYMNLSAEEPILSDAVKQALKKQISYFKNEFEKIRGTLSNIPGDLVDIVNEAEKLMSEAEKLEERGLTYSAASKAFQAVYTIDYAKLILNYRNNGDAALEEAYREVNSTLETVKTALQKVKPEKLSDIGVLIASHYRLLLAQKFLRKAGELYSQGNVEDALFSIVYAKWRAITAKLWINALGLGEARSPPEEAIEKYSQTIVYEASSVVAYATSLLEDIGISSDPILNSALEDLADSRDAIEKGDMYGGLGLALSSIAEATTAIHKYFTVNVEKQREAIEKVARGYVTKARELGIEPILALGYYEFAKQQKNTLNEIYFYELSSMHAKALIDIYVIGFATSEGKITVTKTTATEKPETTVTPTKTSTTTTQTTTQTIEKQTQLTTELKYVVERTLSILLAFLGGLLLGYAVRGRSSATPG
;
A
#
# COMPACT_ATOMS: atom_id res chain seq x y z
N MET A 1 3.00 15.85 6.72
CA MET A 1 2.53 14.60 7.32
C MET A 1 3.74 13.80 7.76
N ILE A 2 3.69 13.17 8.93
CA ILE A 2 4.64 12.14 9.34
C ILE A 2 3.84 10.85 9.35
N ASN A 3 4.25 9.86 8.57
CA ASN A 3 3.58 8.57 8.52
C ASN A 3 3.86 7.79 9.82
N PRO A 4 3.05 6.77 10.15
CA PRO A 4 3.27 5.95 11.34
C PRO A 4 4.62 5.23 11.37
N ASP A 5 5.26 5.02 10.21
CA ASP A 5 6.64 4.52 10.08
C ASP A 5 7.72 5.60 10.16
N GLY A 6 7.34 6.84 10.44
CA GLY A 6 8.25 7.98 10.50
C GLY A 6 8.71 8.49 9.14
N THR A 7 8.24 7.96 8.01
CA THR A 7 8.49 8.57 6.70
C THR A 7 7.79 9.92 6.58
N ILE A 8 8.38 10.84 5.82
CA ILE A 8 7.77 12.14 5.54
C ILE A 8 7.00 12.05 4.23
N GLY A 9 5.67 12.04 4.35
CA GLY A 9 4.79 11.97 3.20
C GLY A 9 4.56 13.33 2.51
N PRO A 10 4.04 13.31 1.28
CA PRO A 10 3.76 14.50 0.49
C PRO A 10 2.80 15.48 1.19
N VAL A 11 2.95 16.77 0.92
CA VAL A 11 2.05 17.82 1.43
C VAL A 11 1.66 18.83 0.34
N GLY A 12 0.49 19.44 0.48
CA GLY A 12 0.04 20.56 -0.35
C GLY A 12 0.58 21.93 0.09
N GLY A 13 0.50 22.92 -0.81
CA GLY A 13 0.76 24.34 -0.51
C GLY A 13 2.21 24.69 -0.16
N ILE A 14 3.20 24.01 -0.75
CA ILE A 14 4.62 24.15 -0.36
C ILE A 14 5.14 25.56 -0.64
N LYS A 15 4.76 26.17 -1.78
CA LYS A 15 5.23 27.52 -2.14
C LYS A 15 4.72 28.56 -1.13
N GLU A 16 3.43 28.50 -0.82
CA GLU A 16 2.75 29.40 0.11
C GLU A 16 3.32 29.25 1.53
N LYS A 17 3.57 28.00 1.96
CA LYS A 17 4.21 27.71 3.26
C LYS A 17 5.64 28.22 3.33
N LEU A 18 6.40 28.12 2.25
CA LEU A 18 7.76 28.65 2.15
C LEU A 18 7.76 30.18 2.24
N GLU A 19 6.85 30.87 1.54
CA GLU A 19 6.69 32.32 1.64
C GLU A 19 6.32 32.79 3.04
N ALA A 20 5.36 32.11 3.67
CA ALA A 20 4.96 32.40 5.04
C ALA A 20 6.14 32.21 6.02
N SER A 21 6.92 31.14 5.85
CA SER A 21 8.12 30.87 6.65
C SER A 21 9.20 31.93 6.46
N ALA A 22 9.41 32.38 5.22
CA ALA A 22 10.35 33.46 4.92
C ALA A 22 9.93 34.79 5.60
N LYS A 23 8.63 35.11 5.60
CA LYS A 23 8.08 36.34 6.21
C LYS A 23 8.34 36.41 7.72
N VAL A 24 8.35 35.29 8.41
CA VAL A 24 8.67 35.21 9.85
C VAL A 24 10.18 35.06 10.13
N GLY A 25 11.02 35.12 9.10
CA GLY A 25 12.47 35.12 9.23
C GLY A 25 13.13 33.74 9.31
N ALA A 26 12.41 32.66 9.01
CA ALA A 26 12.97 31.31 9.02
C ALA A 26 14.14 31.18 8.02
N LYS A 27 15.22 30.49 8.41
CA LYS A 27 16.42 30.31 7.58
C LYS A 27 16.48 28.97 6.86
N VAL A 28 15.76 27.98 7.38
CA VAL A 28 15.70 26.63 6.82
C VAL A 28 14.23 26.26 6.65
N PHE A 29 13.90 25.65 5.52
CA PHE A 29 12.57 25.13 5.23
C PHE A 29 12.69 23.69 4.75
N LEU A 30 12.09 22.77 5.50
CA LEU A 30 12.14 21.35 5.19
C LEU A 30 10.97 20.98 4.27
N VAL A 31 11.25 20.23 3.21
CA VAL A 31 10.25 19.72 2.27
C VAL A 31 10.33 18.20 2.19
N PRO A 32 9.20 17.50 1.95
CA PRO A 32 9.25 16.07 1.68
C PRO A 32 10.16 15.78 0.48
N VAL A 33 10.89 14.67 0.56
CA VAL A 33 11.78 14.22 -0.50
C VAL A 33 11.01 14.10 -1.82
N GLY A 34 11.59 14.59 -2.92
CA GLY A 34 10.93 14.53 -4.23
C GLY A 34 9.83 15.57 -4.46
N GLN A 35 9.59 16.51 -3.52
CA GLN A 35 8.66 17.64 -3.69
C GLN A 35 9.35 19.01 -3.84
N THR A 36 10.55 19.04 -4.44
CA THR A 36 11.27 20.30 -4.72
C THR A 36 10.76 21.07 -5.94
N ILE A 37 9.85 20.46 -6.71
CA ILE A 37 9.10 21.10 -7.79
C ILE A 37 7.62 21.07 -7.42
N VAL A 38 6.94 22.21 -7.48
CA VAL A 38 5.48 22.31 -7.37
C VAL A 38 4.89 22.97 -8.61
N TYR A 39 3.60 22.81 -8.85
CA TYR A 39 2.94 23.38 -10.03
C TYR A 39 1.96 24.48 -9.63
N GLU A 40 2.11 25.65 -10.25
CA GLU A 40 1.14 26.73 -10.13
C GLU A 40 0.15 26.71 -11.29
N GLN A 41 -1.11 26.99 -11.01
CA GLN A 41 -2.11 27.20 -12.05
C GLN A 41 -2.02 28.64 -12.55
N LYS A 42 -1.63 28.83 -13.81
CA LYS A 42 -1.76 30.10 -14.52
C LYS A 42 -2.97 30.04 -15.43
N ILE A 43 -3.91 30.96 -15.22
CA ILE A 43 -5.08 31.10 -16.07
C ILE A 43 -4.72 32.01 -17.24
N GLU A 44 -4.76 31.47 -18.45
CA GLU A 44 -4.64 32.24 -19.68
C GLU A 44 -6.04 32.43 -20.29
N TYR A 45 -6.40 33.69 -20.58
CA TYR A 45 -7.63 34.03 -21.27
C TYR A 45 -7.34 34.28 -22.74
N LYS A 46 -8.02 33.57 -23.63
CA LYS A 46 -7.97 33.78 -25.07
C LYS A 46 -9.36 34.18 -25.56
N LYS A 47 -9.51 35.40 -26.06
CA LYS A 47 -10.77 35.86 -26.68
C LYS A 47 -10.76 35.52 -28.16
N ILE A 48 -11.77 34.80 -28.64
CA ILE A 48 -11.99 34.51 -30.06
C ILE A 48 -13.43 34.91 -30.39
N GLY A 49 -13.60 36.05 -31.06
CA GLY A 49 -14.92 36.63 -31.32
C GLY A 49 -15.67 36.98 -30.01
N PRO A 50 -16.95 36.61 -29.85
CA PRO A 50 -17.71 36.85 -28.62
C PRO A 50 -17.35 35.89 -27.48
N PHE A 51 -16.53 34.86 -27.73
CA PHE A 51 -16.21 33.82 -26.76
C PHE A 51 -14.89 34.09 -26.03
N VAL A 52 -14.88 33.85 -24.70
CA VAL A 52 -13.68 33.89 -23.85
C VAL A 52 -13.31 32.46 -23.47
N PHE A 53 -12.18 31.99 -23.97
CA PHE A 53 -11.61 30.69 -23.63
C PHE A 53 -10.67 30.84 -22.44
N GLN A 54 -10.94 30.10 -21.38
CA GLN A 54 -10.09 30.02 -20.20
C GLN A 54 -9.25 28.75 -20.32
N THR A 55 -7.92 28.89 -20.39
CA THR A 55 -6.99 27.76 -20.38
C THR A 55 -6.18 27.80 -19.11
N VAL A 56 -6.26 26.74 -18.30
CA VAL A 56 -5.44 26.59 -17.09
C VAL A 56 -4.15 25.89 -17.47
N LYS A 57 -3.01 26.59 -17.38
CA LYS A 57 -1.68 26.02 -17.58
C LYS A 57 -1.00 25.77 -16.23
N LYS A 58 -0.48 24.55 -16.04
CA LYS A 58 0.37 24.21 -14.89
C LYS A 58 1.81 24.63 -15.18
N VAL A 59 2.35 25.55 -14.38
CA VAL A 59 3.74 26.03 -14.52
C VAL A 59 4.58 25.48 -13.36
N PRO A 60 5.70 24.79 -13.64
CA PRO A 60 6.55 24.25 -12.59
C PRO A 60 7.33 25.38 -11.89
N VAL A 61 7.36 25.33 -10.57
CA VAL A 61 8.11 26.20 -9.68
C VAL A 61 9.11 25.35 -8.91
N ASN A 62 10.39 25.65 -9.09
CA ASN A 62 11.45 25.05 -8.29
C ASN A 62 11.55 25.77 -6.94
N VAL A 63 11.07 25.11 -5.88
CA VAL A 63 10.98 25.72 -4.55
C VAL A 63 12.36 25.95 -3.93
N VAL A 64 13.40 25.19 -4.33
CA VAL A 64 14.77 25.42 -3.87
C VAL A 64 15.32 26.75 -4.40
N LYS A 65 15.16 27.00 -5.70
CA LYS A 65 15.54 28.28 -6.32
C LYS A 65 14.71 29.43 -5.75
N TYR A 66 13.41 29.19 -5.52
CA TYR A 66 12.51 30.20 -4.98
C TYR A 66 12.87 30.56 -3.53
N GLY A 67 13.09 29.57 -2.67
CA GLY A 67 13.50 29.78 -1.29
C GLY A 67 14.82 30.54 -1.19
N LYS A 68 15.79 30.23 -2.06
CA LYS A 68 17.05 30.98 -2.12
C LYS A 68 16.84 32.48 -2.39
N LYS A 69 15.87 32.85 -3.25
CA LYS A 69 15.50 34.26 -3.48
C LYS A 69 14.88 34.91 -2.25
N LEU A 70 14.18 34.14 -1.42
CA LEU A 70 13.57 34.59 -0.18
C LEU A 70 14.54 34.54 1.02
N GLY A 71 15.81 34.17 0.81
CA GLY A 71 16.80 34.02 1.89
C GLY A 71 16.60 32.79 2.76
N VAL A 72 15.89 31.76 2.26
CA VAL A 72 15.58 30.52 2.97
C VAL A 72 16.22 29.32 2.28
N LYS A 73 16.97 28.51 3.04
CA LYS A 73 17.54 27.25 2.55
C LYS A 73 16.47 26.16 2.57
N VAL A 74 16.07 25.70 1.39
CA VAL A 74 15.16 24.56 1.26
C VAL A 74 15.94 23.25 1.31
N VAL A 75 15.50 22.31 2.14
CA VAL A 75 16.16 21.02 2.37
C VAL A 75 15.14 19.90 2.27
N GLU A 76 15.44 18.87 1.50
CA GLU A 76 14.62 17.66 1.45
C GLU A 76 14.88 16.77 2.66
N VAL A 77 13.81 16.22 3.21
CA VAL A 77 13.83 15.25 4.31
C VAL A 77 12.96 14.06 3.94
N SER A 78 13.41 12.86 4.30
CA SER A 78 12.74 11.61 3.95
C SER A 78 12.02 10.95 5.12
N ASN A 79 12.52 11.17 6.34
CA ASN A 79 11.99 10.55 7.55
C ASN A 79 12.15 11.49 8.77
N ILE A 80 11.53 11.13 9.89
CA ILE A 80 11.52 11.92 11.12
C ILE A 80 12.92 12.08 11.75
N VAL A 81 13.82 11.12 11.55
CA VAL A 81 15.22 11.23 12.02
C VAL A 81 15.95 12.34 11.27
N ASP A 82 15.73 12.48 9.95
CA ASP A 82 16.26 13.60 9.18
C ASP A 82 15.74 14.95 9.71
N VAL A 83 14.44 15.03 10.03
CA VAL A 83 13.81 16.24 10.57
C VAL A 83 14.42 16.61 11.92
N VAL A 84 14.56 15.64 12.82
CA VAL A 84 15.16 15.85 14.16
C VAL A 84 16.58 16.40 14.05
N LYS A 85 17.37 15.95 13.07
CA LYS A 85 18.71 16.50 12.84
C LYS A 85 18.69 18.00 12.58
N TYR A 86 17.77 18.48 11.74
CA TYR A 86 17.67 19.90 11.41
C TYR A 86 17.00 20.73 12.51
N VAL A 87 16.03 20.16 13.22
CA VAL A 87 15.24 20.87 14.23
C VAL A 87 15.95 20.91 15.59
N LEU A 88 16.56 19.80 16.01
CA LEU A 88 17.17 19.65 17.35
C LEU A 88 18.71 19.65 17.32
N GLY A 89 19.34 19.61 16.14
CA GLY A 89 20.80 19.50 16.03
C GLY A 89 21.37 18.17 16.55
N VAL A 90 20.50 17.16 16.67
CA VAL A 90 20.83 15.83 17.21
C VAL A 90 20.84 14.80 16.10
N ASN A 91 21.85 13.93 16.10
CA ASN A 91 21.85 12.73 15.29
C ASN A 91 21.36 11.54 16.13
N ILE A 92 20.20 10.98 15.76
CA ILE A 92 19.63 9.79 16.40
C ILE A 92 19.92 8.58 15.51
N GLN A 93 20.70 7.63 15.99
CA GLN A 93 20.91 6.35 15.32
C GLN A 93 19.84 5.35 15.76
N TYR A 94 18.61 5.53 15.28
CA TYR A 94 17.49 4.64 15.62
C TYR A 94 17.46 3.38 14.74
N MET A 95 17.78 3.51 13.45
CA MET A 95 17.81 2.43 12.47
C MET A 95 18.88 2.68 11.40
N ASN A 96 19.48 1.60 10.90
CA ASN A 96 20.53 1.67 9.88
C ASN A 96 19.93 1.72 8.46
N LEU A 97 19.79 2.92 7.90
CA LEU A 97 19.31 3.14 6.53
C LEU A 97 20.27 2.63 5.44
N SER A 98 21.53 2.36 5.82
CA SER A 98 22.57 1.79 4.96
C SER A 98 22.82 0.31 5.24
N ALA A 99 21.89 -0.36 5.93
CA ALA A 99 21.97 -1.80 6.16
C ALA A 99 22.04 -2.58 4.84
N GLU A 100 22.60 -3.79 4.93
CA GLU A 100 22.63 -4.72 3.81
C GLU A 100 21.23 -5.15 3.38
N GLU A 101 21.15 -5.64 2.15
CA GLU A 101 19.93 -6.13 1.55
C GLU A 101 19.33 -7.29 2.36
N PRO A 102 18.08 -7.16 2.85
CA PRO A 102 17.51 -8.18 3.72
C PRO A 102 17.09 -9.41 2.91
N ILE A 103 17.67 -10.57 3.26
CA ILE A 103 17.31 -11.86 2.68
C ILE A 103 16.43 -12.68 3.62
N LEU A 104 15.54 -13.53 3.09
CA LEU A 104 14.77 -14.49 3.89
C LEU A 104 15.71 -15.51 4.56
N SER A 105 15.46 -15.84 5.83
CA SER A 105 16.15 -16.94 6.50
C SER A 105 15.76 -18.30 5.90
N ASP A 106 16.61 -19.31 6.07
CA ASP A 106 16.36 -20.63 5.49
C ASP A 106 15.12 -21.31 6.07
N ALA A 107 14.83 -21.08 7.36
CA ALA A 107 13.61 -21.57 7.99
C ALA A 107 12.35 -20.96 7.34
N VAL A 108 12.38 -19.65 7.06
CA VAL A 108 11.30 -18.96 6.34
C VAL A 108 11.17 -19.47 4.91
N LYS A 109 12.30 -19.63 4.20
CA LYS A 109 12.29 -20.20 2.84
C LYS A 109 11.68 -21.61 2.84
N GLN A 110 12.00 -22.45 3.82
CA GLN A 110 11.41 -23.79 3.93
C GLN A 110 9.89 -23.74 4.16
N ALA A 111 9.41 -22.85 5.04
CA ALA A 111 7.97 -22.66 5.26
C ALA A 111 7.25 -22.23 3.97
N LEU A 112 7.84 -21.29 3.21
CA LEU A 112 7.28 -20.81 1.95
C LEU A 112 7.35 -21.86 0.83
N LYS A 113 8.42 -22.66 0.76
CA LYS A 113 8.54 -23.78 -0.19
C LYS A 113 7.43 -24.82 -0.02
N LYS A 114 7.00 -25.10 1.22
CA LYS A 114 5.82 -25.95 1.47
C LYS A 114 4.55 -25.36 0.85
N GLN A 115 4.37 -24.03 0.91
CA GLN A 115 3.24 -23.36 0.27
C GLN A 115 3.34 -23.42 -1.26
N ILE A 116 4.51 -23.13 -1.83
CA ILE A 116 4.75 -23.22 -3.28
C ILE A 116 4.44 -24.62 -3.79
N SER A 117 4.94 -25.65 -3.10
CA SER A 117 4.70 -27.06 -3.46
C SER A 117 3.20 -27.40 -3.41
N TYR A 118 2.49 -26.90 -2.40
CA TYR A 118 1.05 -27.07 -2.31
C TYR A 118 0.32 -26.43 -3.51
N PHE A 119 0.63 -25.18 -3.86
CA PHE A 119 0.01 -24.50 -4.99
C PHE A 119 0.33 -25.17 -6.33
N LYS A 120 1.57 -25.60 -6.54
CA LYS A 120 1.98 -26.36 -7.74
C LYS A 120 1.17 -27.64 -7.88
N ASN A 121 1.07 -28.42 -6.81
CA ASN A 121 0.33 -29.68 -6.84
C ASN A 121 -1.16 -29.47 -7.15
N GLU A 122 -1.79 -28.47 -6.54
CA GLU A 122 -3.21 -28.17 -6.83
C GLU A 122 -3.41 -27.58 -8.23
N PHE A 123 -2.47 -26.76 -8.71
CA PHE A 123 -2.49 -26.25 -10.07
C PHE A 123 -2.46 -27.39 -11.09
N GLU A 124 -1.53 -28.33 -10.95
CA GLU A 124 -1.40 -29.48 -11.87
C GLU A 124 -2.64 -30.37 -11.83
N LYS A 125 -3.21 -30.62 -10.63
CA LYS A 125 -4.48 -31.36 -10.50
C LYS A 125 -5.60 -30.67 -11.25
N ILE A 126 -5.79 -29.37 -11.05
CA ILE A 126 -6.86 -28.60 -11.71
C ILE A 126 -6.62 -28.57 -13.23
N ARG A 127 -5.39 -28.30 -13.65
CA ARG A 127 -5.00 -28.24 -15.06
C ARG A 127 -5.27 -29.56 -15.77
N GLY A 128 -5.01 -30.69 -15.12
CA GLY A 128 -5.28 -32.04 -15.62
C GLY A 128 -6.77 -32.33 -15.84
N THR A 129 -7.67 -31.64 -15.14
CA THR A 129 -9.13 -31.76 -15.37
C THR A 129 -9.63 -30.95 -16.57
N LEU A 130 -8.82 -30.03 -17.11
CA LEU A 130 -9.17 -29.14 -18.22
C LEU A 130 -8.67 -29.67 -19.57
N SER A 131 -9.19 -30.82 -20.02
CA SER A 131 -8.74 -31.49 -21.26
C SER A 131 -9.27 -30.83 -22.54
N ASN A 132 -10.49 -30.30 -22.52
CA ASN A 132 -11.13 -29.62 -23.66
C ASN A 132 -11.45 -28.17 -23.27
N ILE A 133 -10.47 -27.27 -23.38
CA ILE A 133 -10.62 -25.86 -22.99
C ILE A 133 -11.42 -25.12 -24.07
N PRO A 134 -12.60 -24.56 -23.76
CA PRO A 134 -13.33 -23.68 -24.66
C PRO A 134 -12.47 -22.48 -25.09
N GLY A 135 -12.60 -22.02 -26.34
CA GLY A 135 -11.73 -21.00 -26.92
C GLY A 135 -11.65 -19.70 -26.12
N ASP A 136 -12.74 -19.32 -25.44
CA ASP A 136 -12.83 -18.13 -24.60
C ASP A 136 -12.18 -18.29 -23.21
N LEU A 137 -11.88 -19.52 -22.77
CA LEU A 137 -11.13 -19.80 -21.54
C LEU A 137 -9.64 -20.01 -21.77
N VAL A 138 -9.19 -20.12 -23.03
CA VAL A 138 -7.78 -20.35 -23.39
C VAL A 138 -6.88 -19.26 -22.83
N ASP A 139 -7.30 -18.00 -22.89
CA ASP A 139 -6.49 -16.88 -22.39
C ASP A 139 -6.32 -16.92 -20.86
N ILE A 140 -7.35 -17.34 -20.12
CA ILE A 140 -7.29 -17.50 -18.67
C ILE A 140 -6.32 -18.63 -18.30
N VAL A 141 -6.40 -19.77 -18.99
CA VAL A 141 -5.49 -20.90 -18.77
C VAL A 141 -4.05 -20.54 -19.11
N ASN A 142 -3.81 -19.87 -20.24
CA ASN A 142 -2.48 -19.43 -20.66
C ASN A 142 -1.86 -18.44 -19.66
N GLU A 143 -2.65 -17.50 -19.11
CA GLU A 143 -2.16 -16.59 -18.07
C GLU A 143 -1.83 -17.37 -16.78
N ALA A 144 -2.64 -18.37 -16.41
CA ALA A 144 -2.36 -19.21 -15.25
C ALA A 144 -1.05 -20.01 -15.41
N GLU A 145 -0.82 -20.62 -16.58
CA GLU A 145 0.42 -21.33 -16.93
C GLU A 145 1.64 -20.38 -16.92
N LYS A 146 1.48 -19.18 -17.49
CA LYS A 146 2.52 -18.14 -17.46
C LYS A 146 2.88 -17.72 -16.04
N LEU A 147 1.88 -17.50 -15.18
CA LEU A 147 2.08 -17.16 -13.77
C LEU A 147 2.80 -18.29 -13.02
N MET A 148 2.49 -19.55 -13.31
CA MET A 148 3.18 -20.69 -12.71
C MET A 148 4.64 -20.77 -13.17
N SER A 149 4.91 -20.57 -14.46
CA SER A 149 6.28 -20.50 -14.99
C SER A 149 7.07 -19.32 -14.39
N GLU A 150 6.43 -18.17 -14.16
CA GLU A 150 7.05 -17.05 -13.44
C GLU A 150 7.38 -17.44 -11.99
N ALA A 151 6.50 -18.17 -11.31
CA ALA A 151 6.72 -18.65 -9.95
C ALA A 151 7.95 -19.58 -9.86
N GLU A 152 8.09 -20.50 -10.80
CA GLU A 152 9.23 -21.43 -10.88
C GLU A 152 10.55 -20.69 -11.08
N LYS A 153 10.61 -19.75 -12.03
CA LYS A 153 11.81 -18.92 -12.27
C LYS A 153 12.20 -18.09 -11.05
N LEU A 154 11.23 -17.59 -10.29
CA LEU A 154 11.48 -16.86 -9.05
C LEU A 154 12.03 -17.78 -7.95
N GLU A 155 11.48 -19.00 -7.85
CA GLU A 155 11.95 -20.01 -6.90
C GLU A 155 13.40 -20.42 -7.18
N GLU A 156 13.75 -20.65 -8.45
CA GLU A 156 15.13 -20.95 -8.89
C GLU A 156 16.11 -19.83 -8.54
N ARG A 157 15.65 -18.57 -8.58
CA ARG A 157 16.44 -17.39 -8.19
C ARG A 157 16.50 -17.15 -6.67
N GLY A 158 15.84 -18.00 -5.88
CA GLY A 158 15.78 -17.88 -4.42
C GLY A 158 14.78 -16.85 -3.88
N LEU A 159 13.99 -16.20 -4.75
CA LEU A 159 12.98 -15.19 -4.41
C LEU A 159 11.69 -15.90 -3.97
N THR A 160 11.74 -16.48 -2.76
CA THR A 160 10.81 -17.54 -2.36
C THR A 160 9.43 -16.97 -2.01
N TYR A 161 9.35 -15.76 -1.45
CA TYR A 161 8.04 -15.14 -1.20
C TYR A 161 7.36 -14.72 -2.50
N SER A 162 8.13 -14.15 -3.43
CA SER A 162 7.65 -13.75 -4.74
C SER A 162 7.18 -14.95 -5.56
N ALA A 163 7.91 -16.06 -5.48
CA ALA A 163 7.49 -17.34 -6.06
C ALA A 163 6.17 -17.84 -5.47
N ALA A 164 6.03 -17.84 -4.14
CA ALA A 164 4.78 -18.23 -3.47
C ALA A 164 3.59 -17.34 -3.89
N SER A 165 3.81 -16.03 -4.01
CA SER A 165 2.81 -15.07 -4.49
C SER A 165 2.37 -15.36 -5.92
N LYS A 166 3.31 -15.67 -6.82
CA LYS A 166 3.01 -16.02 -8.22
C LYS A 166 2.34 -17.38 -8.36
N ALA A 167 2.76 -18.38 -7.59
CA ALA A 167 2.11 -19.69 -7.57
C ALA A 167 0.67 -19.61 -7.04
N PHE A 168 0.43 -18.78 -6.00
CA PHE A 168 -0.92 -18.44 -5.55
C PHE A 168 -1.76 -17.81 -6.67
N GLN A 169 -1.18 -16.86 -7.43
CA GLN A 169 -1.87 -16.24 -8.56
C GLN A 169 -2.24 -17.24 -9.66
N ALA A 170 -1.30 -18.13 -10.00
CA ALA A 170 -1.54 -19.19 -10.98
C ALA A 170 -2.67 -20.13 -10.54
N VAL A 171 -2.66 -20.58 -9.29
CA VAL A 171 -3.60 -21.60 -8.82
C VAL A 171 -5.04 -21.09 -8.72
N TYR A 172 -5.26 -19.86 -8.25
CA TYR A 172 -6.62 -19.32 -8.26
C TYR A 172 -7.09 -19.00 -9.69
N THR A 173 -6.18 -18.62 -10.60
CA THR A 173 -6.54 -18.31 -11.98
C THR A 173 -6.98 -19.56 -12.73
N ILE A 174 -6.28 -20.70 -12.54
CA ILE A 174 -6.69 -21.96 -13.16
C ILE A 174 -7.97 -22.54 -12.53
N ASP A 175 -8.15 -22.39 -11.21
CA ASP A 175 -9.39 -22.82 -10.52
C ASP A 175 -10.59 -21.97 -10.96
N TYR A 176 -10.37 -20.70 -11.31
CA TYR A 176 -11.41 -19.85 -11.89
C TYR A 176 -11.87 -20.36 -13.27
N ALA A 177 -10.93 -20.72 -14.15
CA ALA A 177 -11.28 -21.33 -15.43
C ALA A 177 -12.08 -22.63 -15.24
N LYS A 178 -11.69 -23.47 -14.27
CA LYS A 178 -12.42 -24.68 -13.89
C LYS A 178 -13.83 -24.36 -13.38
N LEU A 179 -13.99 -23.37 -12.51
CA LEU A 179 -15.31 -23.02 -11.96
C LEU A 179 -16.25 -22.46 -13.04
N ILE A 180 -15.75 -21.64 -13.98
CA ILE A 180 -16.55 -21.19 -15.13
C ILE A 180 -17.05 -22.40 -15.93
N LEU A 181 -16.17 -23.35 -16.25
CA LEU A 181 -16.55 -24.54 -17.01
C LEU A 181 -17.59 -25.39 -16.26
N ASN A 182 -17.39 -25.58 -14.95
CA ASN A 182 -18.34 -26.30 -14.10
C ASN A 182 -19.71 -25.60 -14.05
N TYR A 183 -19.72 -24.27 -13.96
CA TYR A 183 -20.95 -23.47 -13.97
C TYR A 183 -21.69 -23.58 -15.31
N ARG A 184 -20.99 -23.55 -16.45
CA ARG A 184 -21.63 -23.74 -17.77
C ARG A 184 -22.31 -25.10 -17.90
N ASN A 185 -21.74 -26.13 -17.30
CA ASN A 185 -22.26 -27.50 -17.39
C ASN A 185 -23.38 -27.80 -16.40
N ASN A 186 -23.36 -27.18 -15.22
CA ASN A 186 -24.24 -27.54 -14.10
C ASN A 186 -25.09 -26.37 -13.57
N GLY A 187 -24.93 -25.17 -14.11
CA GLY A 187 -25.58 -23.95 -13.64
C GLY A 187 -25.33 -23.69 -12.17
N ASP A 188 -26.38 -23.22 -11.49
CA ASP A 188 -26.38 -22.79 -10.09
C ASP A 188 -25.91 -23.88 -9.12
N ALA A 189 -26.05 -25.17 -9.45
CA ALA A 189 -25.55 -26.26 -8.63
C ALA A 189 -24.02 -26.20 -8.42
N ALA A 190 -23.26 -25.80 -9.44
CA ALA A 190 -21.80 -25.62 -9.32
C ALA A 190 -21.44 -24.44 -8.42
N LEU A 191 -22.23 -23.37 -8.46
CA LEU A 191 -22.05 -22.20 -7.60
C LEU A 191 -22.32 -22.56 -6.14
N GLU A 192 -23.42 -23.25 -5.86
CA GLU A 192 -23.77 -23.70 -4.52
C GLU A 192 -22.72 -24.64 -3.94
N GLU A 193 -22.21 -25.58 -4.73
CA GLU A 193 -21.14 -26.49 -4.31
C GLU A 193 -19.87 -25.72 -3.95
N ALA A 194 -19.43 -24.79 -4.82
CA ALA A 194 -18.26 -23.97 -4.57
C ALA A 194 -18.45 -23.08 -3.32
N TYR A 195 -19.63 -22.48 -3.14
CA TYR A 195 -19.94 -21.71 -1.93
C TYR A 195 -19.86 -22.57 -0.66
N ARG A 196 -20.44 -23.77 -0.68
CA ARG A 196 -20.38 -24.72 0.45
C ARG A 196 -18.94 -25.13 0.77
N GLU A 197 -18.13 -25.41 -0.24
CA GLU A 197 -16.71 -25.75 -0.08
C GLU A 197 -15.94 -24.62 0.62
N VAL A 198 -16.12 -23.38 0.15
CA VAL A 198 -15.44 -22.21 0.75
C VAL A 198 -15.93 -21.99 2.17
N ASN A 199 -17.24 -22.05 2.43
CA ASN A 199 -17.78 -21.85 3.77
C ASN A 199 -17.26 -22.91 4.76
N SER A 200 -17.21 -24.17 4.35
CA SER A 200 -16.62 -25.25 5.18
C SER A 200 -15.13 -25.01 5.48
N THR A 201 -14.38 -24.54 4.47
CA THR A 201 -12.97 -24.19 4.62
C THR A 201 -12.79 -23.03 5.60
N LEU A 202 -13.61 -21.98 5.49
CA LEU A 202 -13.59 -20.82 6.39
C LEU A 202 -13.82 -21.22 7.85
N GLU A 203 -14.83 -22.04 8.13
CA GLU A 203 -15.12 -22.50 9.50
C GLU A 203 -13.98 -23.36 10.07
N THR A 204 -13.38 -24.21 9.24
CA THR A 204 -12.20 -25.00 9.61
C THR A 204 -11.02 -24.10 9.97
N VAL A 205 -10.74 -23.08 9.15
CA VAL A 205 -9.64 -22.13 9.35
C VAL A 205 -9.88 -21.28 10.59
N LYS A 206 -11.09 -20.75 10.76
CA LYS A 206 -11.51 -19.95 11.92
C LYS A 206 -11.32 -20.73 13.22
N THR A 207 -11.76 -21.98 13.25
CA THR A 207 -11.61 -22.87 14.42
C THR A 207 -10.14 -23.16 14.72
N ALA A 208 -9.30 -23.31 13.68
CA ALA A 208 -7.87 -23.50 13.86
C ALA A 208 -7.22 -22.26 14.46
N LEU A 209 -7.52 -21.06 13.94
CA LEU A 209 -6.93 -19.80 14.39
C LEU A 209 -7.34 -19.43 15.82
N GLN A 210 -8.57 -19.73 16.24
CA GLN A 210 -9.03 -19.50 17.62
C GLN A 210 -8.19 -20.24 18.68
N LYS A 211 -7.53 -21.33 18.31
CA LYS A 211 -6.73 -22.18 19.21
C LYS A 211 -5.26 -21.78 19.25
N VAL A 212 -4.81 -20.91 18.35
CA VAL A 212 -3.41 -20.53 18.22
C VAL A 212 -3.16 -19.25 19.01
N LYS A 213 -2.12 -19.25 19.83
CA LYS A 213 -1.58 -18.07 20.50
C LYS A 213 -0.10 -17.93 20.12
N PRO A 214 0.44 -16.70 20.05
CA PRO A 214 1.83 -16.48 19.68
C PRO A 214 2.76 -16.91 20.82
N GLU A 215 3.74 -17.75 20.51
CA GLU A 215 4.82 -18.14 21.43
C GLU A 215 6.06 -17.25 21.24
N LYS A 216 6.29 -16.83 19.99
CA LYS A 216 7.32 -15.89 19.55
C LYS A 216 6.70 -14.56 19.15
N LEU A 217 7.46 -13.48 19.24
CA LEU A 217 7.01 -12.17 18.74
C LEU A 217 6.80 -12.19 17.22
N SER A 218 7.60 -12.96 16.47
CA SER A 218 7.40 -13.17 15.04
C SER A 218 6.05 -13.83 14.69
N ASP A 219 5.49 -14.61 15.61
CA ASP A 219 4.20 -15.28 15.40
C ASP A 219 3.07 -14.26 15.25
N ILE A 220 3.19 -13.07 15.86
CA ILE A 220 2.21 -11.99 15.67
C ILE A 220 2.13 -11.60 14.19
N GLY A 221 3.27 -11.52 13.49
CA GLY A 221 3.29 -11.27 12.03
C GLY A 221 2.61 -12.39 11.24
N VAL A 222 2.79 -13.65 11.65
CA VAL A 222 2.16 -14.82 11.02
C VAL A 222 0.65 -14.85 11.28
N LEU A 223 0.22 -14.50 12.50
CA LEU A 223 -1.19 -14.41 12.88
C LEU A 223 -1.87 -13.27 12.15
N ILE A 224 -1.23 -12.09 12.03
CA ILE A 224 -1.71 -11.00 11.16
C ILE A 224 -1.91 -11.52 9.73
N ALA A 225 -0.92 -12.22 9.16
CA ALA A 225 -1.01 -12.77 7.81
C ALA A 225 -2.22 -13.68 7.64
N SER A 226 -2.44 -14.55 8.63
CA SER A 226 -3.47 -15.59 8.61
C SER A 226 -4.87 -15.01 8.80
N HIS A 227 -5.07 -14.18 9.82
CA HIS A 227 -6.34 -13.54 10.12
C HIS A 227 -6.76 -12.55 9.04
N TYR A 228 -5.84 -11.71 8.53
CA TYR A 228 -6.13 -10.82 7.40
C TYR A 228 -6.66 -11.59 6.18
N ARG A 229 -6.04 -12.74 5.85
CA ARG A 229 -6.49 -13.60 4.74
C ARG A 229 -7.83 -14.27 5.01
N LEU A 230 -8.13 -14.62 6.27
CA LEU A 230 -9.44 -15.12 6.67
C LEU A 230 -10.52 -14.05 6.45
N LEU A 231 -10.25 -12.80 6.87
CA LEU A 231 -11.17 -11.67 6.69
C LEU A 231 -11.38 -11.36 5.19
N LEU A 232 -10.31 -11.36 4.38
CA LEU A 232 -10.42 -11.25 2.93
C LEU A 232 -11.28 -12.37 2.34
N ALA A 233 -11.08 -13.62 2.77
CA ALA A 233 -11.88 -14.73 2.26
C ALA A 233 -13.38 -14.56 2.59
N GLN A 234 -13.71 -14.13 3.81
CA GLN A 234 -15.09 -13.84 4.19
C GLN A 234 -15.69 -12.68 3.40
N LYS A 235 -14.91 -11.60 3.20
CA LYS A 235 -15.30 -10.43 2.41
C LYS A 235 -15.64 -10.81 0.97
N PHE A 236 -14.77 -11.57 0.30
CA PHE A 236 -15.00 -11.99 -1.07
C PHE A 236 -16.11 -13.03 -1.20
N LEU A 237 -16.34 -13.89 -0.21
CA LEU A 237 -17.48 -14.80 -0.22
C LEU A 237 -18.82 -14.04 -0.11
N ARG A 238 -18.89 -12.99 0.73
CA ARG A 238 -20.06 -12.08 0.77
C ARG A 238 -20.24 -11.35 -0.56
N LYS A 239 -19.14 -10.79 -1.10
CA LYS A 239 -19.11 -10.08 -2.39
C LYS A 239 -19.66 -10.95 -3.53
N ALA A 240 -19.32 -12.24 -3.53
CA ALA A 240 -19.82 -13.16 -4.53
C ALA A 240 -21.36 -13.26 -4.51
N GLY A 241 -21.99 -13.32 -3.34
CA GLY A 241 -23.44 -13.34 -3.21
C GLY A 241 -24.09 -12.04 -3.73
N GLU A 242 -23.49 -10.89 -3.43
CA GLU A 242 -23.94 -9.58 -3.93
C GLU A 242 -23.86 -9.53 -5.46
N LEU A 243 -22.71 -9.88 -6.03
CA LEU A 243 -22.48 -9.85 -7.48
C LEU A 243 -23.42 -10.81 -8.21
N TYR A 244 -23.64 -12.00 -7.65
CA TYR A 244 -24.57 -12.97 -8.21
C TYR A 244 -26.01 -12.42 -8.24
N SER A 245 -26.45 -11.78 -7.15
CA SER A 245 -27.80 -11.17 -7.08
C SER A 245 -28.02 -10.04 -8.08
N GLN A 246 -26.93 -9.41 -8.53
CA GLN A 246 -26.93 -8.33 -9.53
C GLN A 246 -26.83 -8.85 -10.98
N GLY A 247 -26.71 -10.17 -11.18
CA GLY A 247 -26.50 -10.77 -12.50
C GLY A 247 -25.05 -10.75 -12.98
N ASN A 248 -24.10 -10.32 -12.14
CA ASN A 248 -22.67 -10.30 -12.45
C ASN A 248 -22.04 -11.67 -12.14
N VAL A 249 -22.44 -12.69 -12.89
CA VAL A 249 -22.11 -14.09 -12.60
C VAL A 249 -20.60 -14.36 -12.67
N GLU A 250 -19.90 -13.91 -13.71
CA GLU A 250 -18.47 -14.18 -13.86
C GLU A 250 -17.63 -13.59 -12.71
N ASP A 251 -17.98 -12.39 -12.24
CA ASP A 251 -17.32 -11.74 -11.11
C ASP A 251 -17.66 -12.44 -9.78
N ALA A 252 -18.87 -13.00 -9.66
CA ALA A 252 -19.26 -13.81 -8.50
C ALA A 252 -18.46 -15.11 -8.43
N LEU A 253 -18.29 -15.81 -9.56
CA LEU A 253 -17.45 -17.01 -9.67
C LEU A 253 -16.00 -16.69 -9.31
N PHE A 254 -15.47 -15.58 -9.80
CA PHE A 254 -14.12 -15.12 -9.45
C PHE A 254 -13.99 -14.88 -7.95
N SER A 255 -14.97 -14.17 -7.37
CA SER A 255 -14.98 -13.84 -5.94
C SER A 255 -15.01 -15.09 -5.06
N ILE A 256 -15.75 -16.14 -5.44
CA ILE A 256 -15.75 -17.43 -4.73
C ILE A 256 -14.38 -18.11 -4.77
N VAL A 257 -13.77 -18.17 -5.95
CA VAL A 257 -12.45 -18.82 -6.10
C VAL A 257 -11.38 -18.04 -5.33
N TYR A 258 -11.40 -16.71 -5.41
CA TYR A 258 -10.48 -15.89 -4.63
C TYR A 258 -10.69 -16.09 -3.12
N ALA A 259 -11.94 -16.15 -2.66
CA ALA A 259 -12.26 -16.45 -1.27
C ALA A 259 -11.72 -17.83 -0.84
N LYS A 260 -11.89 -18.87 -1.66
CA LYS A 260 -11.36 -20.22 -1.44
C LYS A 260 -9.85 -20.17 -1.19
N TRP A 261 -9.11 -19.60 -2.12
CA TRP A 261 -7.65 -19.59 -2.07
C TRP A 261 -7.13 -18.69 -0.95
N ARG A 262 -7.84 -17.60 -0.60
CA ARG A 262 -7.52 -16.81 0.59
C ARG A 262 -7.73 -17.59 1.88
N ALA A 263 -8.83 -18.35 2.02
CA ALA A 263 -9.05 -19.22 3.18
C ALA A 263 -7.97 -20.30 3.33
N ILE A 264 -7.55 -20.90 2.21
CA ILE A 264 -6.44 -21.87 2.19
C ILE A 264 -5.13 -21.21 2.62
N THR A 265 -4.79 -20.04 2.08
CA THR A 265 -3.56 -19.33 2.46
C THR A 265 -3.56 -18.93 3.93
N ALA A 266 -4.71 -18.56 4.50
CA ALA A 266 -4.83 -18.26 5.92
C ALA A 266 -4.38 -19.45 6.80
N LYS A 267 -4.72 -20.68 6.42
CA LYS A 267 -4.23 -21.89 7.10
C LYS A 267 -2.76 -22.17 6.84
N LEU A 268 -2.28 -21.99 5.61
CA LEU A 268 -0.90 -22.29 5.25
C LEU A 268 0.13 -21.42 5.99
N TRP A 269 -0.23 -20.18 6.32
CA TRP A 269 0.63 -19.26 7.06
C TRP A 269 0.95 -19.74 8.47
N ILE A 270 0.05 -20.47 9.13
CA ILE A 270 0.25 -21.08 10.46
C ILE A 270 1.51 -21.98 10.49
N ASN A 271 1.93 -22.55 9.35
CA ASN A 271 3.15 -23.36 9.27
C ASN A 271 4.45 -22.57 9.47
N ALA A 272 4.39 -21.24 9.53
CA ALA A 272 5.53 -20.36 9.78
C ALA A 272 5.64 -19.89 11.25
N LEU A 273 4.79 -20.40 12.15
CA LEU A 273 4.88 -20.13 13.58
C LEU A 273 6.13 -20.74 14.22
N GLY A 274 6.55 -20.18 15.35
CA GLY A 274 7.70 -20.61 16.14
C GLY A 274 9.05 -20.12 15.63
N LEU A 275 9.07 -19.29 14.59
CA LEU A 275 10.29 -18.70 14.04
C LEU A 275 10.72 -17.46 14.83
N GLY A 276 12.01 -17.12 14.73
CA GLY A 276 12.61 -16.02 15.50
C GLY A 276 12.97 -16.40 16.93
N GLU A 277 13.72 -15.52 17.58
CA GLU A 277 14.28 -15.76 18.91
C GLU A 277 13.45 -15.09 20.00
N ALA A 278 12.98 -13.87 19.75
CA ALA A 278 12.22 -13.05 20.69
C ALA A 278 10.91 -13.73 21.12
N ARG A 279 10.71 -13.85 22.44
CA ARG A 279 9.47 -14.37 23.02
C ARG A 279 8.29 -13.44 22.74
N SER A 280 7.09 -14.01 22.72
CA SER A 280 5.85 -13.22 22.62
C SER A 280 5.70 -12.26 23.82
N PRO A 281 5.27 -11.01 23.60
CA PRO A 281 4.99 -10.04 24.65
C PRO A 281 3.68 -10.36 25.39
N PRO A 282 3.38 -9.68 26.50
CA PRO A 282 2.06 -9.73 27.12
C PRO A 282 0.95 -9.33 26.13
N GLU A 283 -0.24 -9.92 26.27
CA GLU A 283 -1.38 -9.66 25.38
C GLU A 283 -1.79 -8.18 25.41
N GLU A 284 -1.66 -7.52 26.56
CA GLU A 284 -1.95 -6.10 26.76
C GLU A 284 -1.07 -5.19 25.88
N ALA A 285 0.16 -5.62 25.55
CA ALA A 285 1.03 -4.86 24.66
C ALA A 285 0.51 -4.89 23.21
N ILE A 286 0.00 -6.05 22.79
CA ILE A 286 -0.63 -6.24 21.48
C ILE A 286 -1.93 -5.44 21.41
N GLU A 287 -2.74 -5.45 22.48
CA GLU A 287 -3.97 -4.66 22.61
C GLU A 287 -3.71 -3.17 22.49
N LYS A 288 -2.77 -2.66 23.29
CA LYS A 288 -2.41 -1.25 23.29
C LYS A 288 -1.89 -0.80 21.92
N TYR A 289 -1.05 -1.60 21.27
CA TYR A 289 -0.57 -1.27 19.93
C TYR A 289 -1.69 -1.31 18.89
N SER A 290 -2.58 -2.31 18.96
CA SER A 290 -3.71 -2.44 18.03
C SER A 290 -4.65 -1.24 18.09
N GLN A 291 -4.95 -0.73 19.30
CA GLN A 291 -5.74 0.51 19.45
C GLN A 291 -5.00 1.73 18.89
N THR A 292 -3.69 1.83 19.15
CA THR A 292 -2.86 2.93 18.67
C THR A 292 -2.84 2.96 17.14
N ILE A 293 -2.62 1.82 16.48
CA ILE A 293 -2.50 1.80 15.02
C ILE A 293 -3.84 2.05 14.32
N VAL A 294 -4.99 1.68 14.91
CA VAL A 294 -6.30 2.04 14.37
C VAL A 294 -6.53 3.54 14.43
N TYR A 295 -6.09 4.19 15.50
CA TYR A 295 -6.12 5.64 15.61
C TYR A 295 -5.22 6.30 14.55
N GLU A 296 -4.00 5.80 14.38
CA GLU A 296 -3.08 6.25 13.33
C GLU A 296 -3.68 6.06 11.93
N ALA A 297 -4.25 4.89 11.62
CA ALA A 297 -4.93 4.63 10.36
C ALA A 297 -6.08 5.60 10.11
N SER A 298 -6.87 5.90 11.14
CA SER A 298 -7.95 6.89 11.08
C SER A 298 -7.42 8.28 10.70
N SER A 299 -6.30 8.69 11.29
CA SER A 299 -5.68 9.99 11.01
C SER A 299 -5.11 10.05 9.59
N VAL A 300 -4.42 9.00 9.14
CA VAL A 300 -3.82 8.95 7.80
C VAL A 300 -4.90 8.93 6.72
N VAL A 301 -5.95 8.13 6.88
CA VAL A 301 -7.08 8.07 5.95
C VAL A 301 -7.81 9.42 5.88
N ALA A 302 -8.12 10.04 7.03
CA ALA A 302 -8.76 11.35 7.04
C ALA A 302 -7.92 12.42 6.33
N TYR A 303 -6.60 12.39 6.53
CA TYR A 303 -5.69 13.29 5.84
C TYR A 303 -5.66 13.03 4.32
N ALA A 304 -5.59 11.76 3.90
CA ALA A 304 -5.62 11.39 2.49
C ALA A 304 -6.92 11.86 1.82
N THR A 305 -8.08 11.64 2.46
CA THR A 305 -9.38 12.11 1.99
C THR A 305 -9.41 13.61 1.78
N SER A 306 -9.07 14.40 2.81
CA SER A 306 -9.06 15.86 2.73
C SER A 306 -8.13 16.36 1.62
N LEU A 307 -6.95 15.77 1.48
CA LEU A 307 -5.96 16.19 0.50
C LEU A 307 -6.42 15.89 -0.95
N LEU A 308 -7.09 14.76 -1.17
CA LEU A 308 -7.64 14.39 -2.48
C LEU A 308 -8.87 15.25 -2.82
N GLU A 309 -9.74 15.54 -1.85
CA GLU A 309 -10.89 16.44 -2.02
C GLU A 309 -10.45 17.87 -2.39
N ASP A 310 -9.36 18.38 -1.80
CA ASP A 310 -8.79 19.70 -2.10
C ASP A 310 -8.40 19.88 -3.58
N ILE A 311 -8.07 18.79 -4.28
CA ILE A 311 -7.73 18.79 -5.71
C ILE A 311 -8.90 18.34 -6.61
N GLY A 312 -10.09 18.19 -6.04
CA GLY A 312 -11.31 17.80 -6.75
C GLY A 312 -11.42 16.32 -7.07
N ILE A 313 -10.65 15.45 -6.41
CA ILE A 313 -10.76 14.00 -6.53
C ILE A 313 -11.78 13.51 -5.50
N SER A 314 -13.00 13.23 -5.96
CA SER A 314 -14.09 12.75 -5.11
C SER A 314 -14.09 11.25 -4.86
N SER A 315 -13.37 10.48 -5.68
CA SER A 315 -13.24 9.03 -5.49
C SER A 315 -11.94 8.51 -6.09
N ASP A 316 -11.23 7.70 -5.32
CA ASP A 316 -10.03 7.00 -5.75
C ASP A 316 -10.08 5.55 -5.27
N PRO A 317 -9.84 4.54 -6.14
CA PRO A 317 -9.93 3.14 -5.73
C PRO A 317 -9.01 2.74 -4.57
N ILE A 318 -7.81 3.33 -4.48
CA ILE A 318 -6.84 3.01 -3.41
C ILE A 318 -7.33 3.62 -2.10
N LEU A 319 -7.79 4.87 -2.12
CA LEU A 319 -8.35 5.51 -0.93
C LEU A 319 -9.65 4.83 -0.46
N ASN A 320 -10.51 4.40 -1.38
CA ASN A 320 -11.74 3.67 -1.05
C ASN A 320 -11.41 2.33 -0.36
N SER A 321 -10.39 1.62 -0.85
CA SER A 321 -9.87 0.41 -0.20
C SER A 321 -9.39 0.73 1.22
N ALA A 322 -8.64 1.82 1.41
CA ALA A 322 -8.13 2.21 2.73
C ALA A 322 -9.26 2.51 3.73
N LEU A 323 -10.34 3.16 3.26
CA LEU A 323 -11.54 3.43 4.06
C LEU A 323 -12.27 2.15 4.46
N GLU A 324 -12.38 1.19 3.52
CA GLU A 324 -13.01 -0.10 3.76
C GLU A 324 -12.19 -0.94 4.75
N ASP A 325 -10.88 -1.04 4.55
CA ASP A 325 -9.97 -1.76 5.45
C ASP A 325 -9.95 -1.13 6.85
N LEU A 326 -10.06 0.20 6.98
CA LEU A 326 -10.21 0.85 8.29
C LEU A 326 -11.53 0.49 8.98
N ALA A 327 -12.63 0.42 8.23
CA ALA A 327 -13.93 0.02 8.76
C ALA A 327 -13.92 -1.46 9.20
N ASP A 328 -13.43 -2.34 8.34
CA ASP A 328 -13.28 -3.77 8.62
C ASP A 328 -12.32 -4.01 9.80
N SER A 329 -11.27 -3.18 9.94
CA SER A 329 -10.33 -3.25 11.06
C SER A 329 -11.02 -3.03 12.41
N ARG A 330 -11.86 -1.98 12.50
CA ARG A 330 -12.63 -1.66 13.71
C ARG A 330 -13.61 -2.77 14.05
N ASP A 331 -14.34 -3.28 13.06
CA ASP A 331 -15.29 -4.38 13.22
C ASP A 331 -14.60 -5.68 13.69
N ALA A 332 -13.44 -6.01 13.12
CA ALA A 332 -12.66 -7.17 13.53
C ALA A 332 -12.20 -7.08 14.99
N ILE A 333 -11.69 -5.92 15.42
CA ILE A 333 -11.25 -5.70 16.81
C ILE A 333 -12.43 -5.76 17.77
N GLU A 334 -13.57 -5.15 17.43
CA GLU A 334 -14.80 -5.23 18.24
C GLU A 334 -15.26 -6.68 18.44
N LYS A 335 -15.08 -7.53 17.42
CA LYS A 335 -15.39 -8.97 17.46
C LYS A 335 -14.29 -9.82 18.10
N GLY A 336 -13.23 -9.21 18.62
CA GLY A 336 -12.11 -9.90 19.28
C GLY A 336 -11.05 -10.48 18.33
N ASP A 337 -11.15 -10.24 17.01
CA ASP A 337 -10.08 -10.57 16.05
C ASP A 337 -9.06 -9.45 15.96
N MET A 338 -8.19 -9.42 16.97
CA MET A 338 -7.13 -8.43 17.08
C MET A 338 -6.11 -8.49 15.95
N TYR A 339 -5.67 -9.69 15.55
CA TYR A 339 -4.62 -9.86 14.55
C TYR A 339 -5.11 -9.47 13.16
N GLY A 340 -6.36 -9.83 12.83
CA GLY A 340 -7.01 -9.43 11.59
C GLY A 340 -7.23 -7.92 11.55
N GLY A 341 -7.74 -7.34 12.62
CA GLY A 341 -7.93 -5.89 12.73
C GLY A 341 -6.63 -5.10 12.64
N LEU A 342 -5.58 -5.54 13.32
CA LEU A 342 -4.23 -4.99 13.20
C LEU A 342 -3.71 -5.05 11.74
N GLY A 343 -3.88 -6.20 11.07
CA GLY A 343 -3.49 -6.36 9.66
C GLY A 343 -4.21 -5.40 8.71
N LEU A 344 -5.51 -5.24 8.90
CA LEU A 344 -6.34 -4.30 8.12
C LEU A 344 -5.96 -2.84 8.38
N ALA A 345 -5.67 -2.46 9.63
CA ALA A 345 -5.21 -1.10 9.94
C ALA A 345 -3.87 -0.77 9.27
N LEU A 346 -2.92 -1.71 9.28
CA LEU A 346 -1.62 -1.55 8.60
C LEU A 346 -1.79 -1.43 7.08
N SER A 347 -2.70 -2.22 6.49
CA SER A 347 -3.01 -2.18 5.05
C SER A 347 -3.68 -0.84 4.68
N SER A 348 -4.65 -0.39 5.47
CA SER A 348 -5.31 0.91 5.33
C SER A 348 -4.31 2.08 5.34
N ILE A 349 -3.32 2.06 6.23
CA ILE A 349 -2.26 3.08 6.25
C ILE A 349 -1.45 3.06 4.95
N ALA A 350 -1.00 1.88 4.51
CA ALA A 350 -0.21 1.73 3.28
C ALA A 350 -1.02 2.17 2.05
N GLU A 351 -2.31 1.87 1.99
CA GLU A 351 -3.19 2.29 0.89
C GLU A 351 -3.42 3.79 0.88
N ALA A 352 -3.74 4.39 2.03
CA ALA A 352 -3.95 5.83 2.12
C ALA A 352 -2.69 6.63 1.78
N THR A 353 -1.52 6.17 2.25
CA THR A 353 -0.22 6.78 1.92
C THR A 353 0.14 6.61 0.45
N THR A 354 -0.08 5.43 -0.13
CA THR A 354 0.06 5.21 -1.58
C THR A 354 -0.89 6.09 -2.40
N ALA A 355 -2.14 6.30 -1.96
CA ALA A 355 -3.08 7.20 -2.62
C ALA A 355 -2.58 8.66 -2.60
N ILE A 356 -2.02 9.12 -1.47
CA ILE A 356 -1.35 10.42 -1.41
C ILE A 356 -0.17 10.46 -2.39
N HIS A 357 0.64 9.41 -2.43
CA HIS A 357 1.79 9.35 -3.32
C HIS A 357 1.39 9.47 -4.79
N LYS A 358 0.32 8.81 -5.20
CA LYS A 358 -0.25 8.85 -6.56
C LYS A 358 -0.52 10.26 -7.06
N TYR A 359 -1.03 11.16 -6.20
CA TYR A 359 -1.46 12.49 -6.62
C TYR A 359 -0.46 13.61 -6.28
N PHE A 360 0.35 13.44 -5.23
CA PHE A 360 1.17 14.52 -4.68
C PHE A 360 2.68 14.31 -4.82
N THR A 361 3.13 13.14 -5.25
CA THR A 361 4.56 12.87 -5.48
C THR A 361 4.97 13.30 -6.88
N VAL A 362 5.92 14.24 -6.97
CA VAL A 362 6.43 14.71 -8.26
C VAL A 362 7.60 13.85 -8.74
N ASN A 363 8.53 13.51 -7.85
CA ASN A 363 9.63 12.58 -8.13
C ASN A 363 9.39 11.23 -7.44
N VAL A 364 8.64 10.36 -8.11
CA VAL A 364 8.22 9.05 -7.58
C VAL A 364 9.42 8.14 -7.33
N GLU A 365 10.43 8.14 -8.19
CA GLU A 365 11.64 7.31 -8.03
C GLU A 365 12.42 7.66 -6.77
N LYS A 366 12.61 8.96 -6.52
CA LYS A 366 13.31 9.42 -5.32
C LYS A 366 12.53 9.12 -4.04
N GLN A 367 11.20 9.19 -4.11
CA GLN A 367 10.33 8.80 -3.00
C GLN A 367 10.42 7.29 -2.76
N ARG A 368 10.36 6.47 -3.81
CA ARG A 368 10.53 5.02 -3.77
C ARG A 368 11.86 4.62 -3.13
N GLU A 369 12.97 5.25 -3.53
CA GLU A 369 14.30 5.04 -2.91
C GLU A 369 14.32 5.36 -1.42
N ALA A 370 13.64 6.43 -1.00
CA ALA A 370 13.56 6.82 0.39
C ALA A 370 12.76 5.80 1.22
N ILE A 371 11.60 5.39 0.73
CA ILE A 371 10.74 4.41 1.40
C ILE A 371 11.42 3.04 1.45
N GLU A 372 12.10 2.61 0.38
CA GLU A 372 12.91 1.38 0.37
C GLU A 372 13.96 1.38 1.49
N LYS A 373 14.68 2.49 1.68
CA LYS A 373 15.69 2.62 2.75
C LYS A 373 15.06 2.50 4.14
N VAL A 374 13.89 3.09 4.34
CA VAL A 374 13.16 3.00 5.61
C VAL A 374 12.68 1.57 5.86
N ALA A 375 12.08 0.91 4.87
CA ALA A 375 11.66 -0.48 4.97
C ALA A 375 12.84 -1.40 5.33
N ARG A 376 13.98 -1.24 4.65
CA ARG A 376 15.22 -1.99 4.94
C ARG A 376 15.72 -1.74 6.36
N GLY A 377 15.73 -0.49 6.80
CA GLY A 377 16.17 -0.14 8.15
C GLY A 377 15.28 -0.76 9.24
N TYR A 378 13.96 -0.79 9.06
CA TYR A 378 13.05 -1.42 10.03
C TYR A 378 13.15 -2.93 10.05
N VAL A 379 13.26 -3.58 8.88
CA VAL A 379 13.48 -5.03 8.80
C VAL A 379 14.77 -5.41 9.53
N THR A 380 15.85 -4.65 9.31
CA THR A 380 17.13 -4.85 10.00
C THR A 380 16.96 -4.64 11.51
N LYS A 381 16.27 -3.57 11.91
CA LYS A 381 16.06 -3.25 13.33
C LYS A 381 15.27 -4.33 14.05
N ALA A 382 14.24 -4.89 13.42
CA ALA A 382 13.47 -5.99 13.98
C ALA A 382 14.37 -7.22 14.23
N ARG A 383 15.26 -7.54 13.28
CA ARG A 383 16.22 -8.64 13.43
C ARG A 383 17.25 -8.43 14.52
N GLU A 384 17.72 -7.19 14.73
CA GLU A 384 18.58 -6.85 15.88
C GLU A 384 17.90 -7.13 17.22
N LEU A 385 16.56 -7.10 17.27
CA LEU A 385 15.76 -7.42 18.47
C LEU A 385 15.43 -8.93 18.58
N GLY A 386 16.01 -9.78 17.73
CA GLY A 386 15.73 -11.22 17.68
C GLY A 386 14.39 -11.57 17.03
N ILE A 387 13.76 -10.64 16.32
CA ILE A 387 12.50 -10.85 15.61
C ILE A 387 12.84 -11.30 14.18
N GLU A 388 12.18 -12.34 13.67
CA GLU A 388 12.16 -12.66 12.24
C GLU A 388 10.86 -12.10 11.62
N PRO A 389 10.87 -10.92 10.97
CA PRO A 389 9.65 -10.25 10.50
C PRO A 389 9.22 -10.78 9.12
N ILE A 390 8.69 -12.01 9.09
CA ILE A 390 8.42 -12.78 7.85
C ILE A 390 7.58 -12.01 6.83
N LEU A 391 6.46 -11.40 7.26
CA LEU A 391 5.61 -10.60 6.37
C LEU A 391 6.36 -9.40 5.79
N ALA A 392 7.10 -8.66 6.62
CA ALA A 392 7.82 -7.49 6.18
C ALA A 392 8.91 -7.83 5.16
N LEU A 393 9.65 -8.92 5.40
CA LEU A 393 10.64 -9.46 4.47
C LEU A 393 9.99 -9.88 3.15
N GLY A 394 8.84 -10.54 3.22
CA GLY A 394 8.08 -10.94 2.04
C GLY A 394 7.64 -9.74 1.20
N TYR A 395 7.05 -8.72 1.82
CA TYR A 395 6.66 -7.50 1.12
C TYR A 395 7.87 -6.75 0.55
N TYR A 396 9.00 -6.71 1.27
CA TYR A 396 10.24 -6.12 0.76
C TYR A 396 10.75 -6.81 -0.50
N GLU A 397 10.80 -8.14 -0.49
CA GLU A 397 11.21 -8.95 -1.65
C GLU A 397 10.24 -8.75 -2.83
N PHE A 398 8.94 -8.75 -2.54
CA PHE A 398 7.89 -8.64 -3.56
C PHE A 398 7.79 -7.24 -4.18
N ALA A 399 8.13 -6.18 -3.42
CA ALA A 399 8.22 -4.83 -3.93
C ALA A 399 9.15 -4.77 -5.15
N LYS A 400 10.30 -5.44 -5.11
CA LYS A 400 11.28 -5.48 -6.21
C LYS A 400 10.80 -6.21 -7.47
N GLN A 401 9.69 -6.95 -7.38
CA GLN A 401 9.10 -7.66 -8.51
C GLN A 401 7.93 -6.90 -9.15
N GLN A 402 7.61 -5.71 -8.64
CA GLN A 402 6.54 -4.90 -9.22
C GLN A 402 6.97 -4.24 -10.52
N LYS A 403 6.01 -4.03 -11.41
CA LYS A 403 6.23 -3.40 -12.72
C LYS A 403 6.12 -1.87 -12.67
N ASN A 404 5.54 -1.33 -11.59
CA ASN A 404 5.23 0.08 -11.45
C ASN A 404 5.74 0.58 -10.11
N THR A 405 6.44 1.71 -10.12
CA THR A 405 7.04 2.36 -8.96
C THR A 405 6.04 2.64 -7.83
N LEU A 406 4.79 2.96 -8.14
CA LEU A 406 3.75 3.16 -7.13
C LEU A 406 3.41 1.85 -6.38
N ASN A 407 3.44 0.71 -7.08
CA ASN A 407 3.26 -0.59 -6.43
C ASN A 407 4.50 -0.96 -5.62
N GLU A 408 5.71 -0.60 -6.08
CA GLU A 408 6.92 -0.76 -5.27
C GLU A 408 6.81 0.03 -3.95
N ILE A 409 6.36 1.29 -4.03
CA ILE A 409 6.09 2.13 -2.86
C ILE A 409 5.11 1.43 -1.92
N TYR A 410 3.96 0.98 -2.41
CA TYR A 410 2.96 0.28 -1.60
C TYR A 410 3.54 -0.93 -0.84
N PHE A 411 4.30 -1.79 -1.52
CA PHE A 411 4.87 -2.97 -0.87
C PHE A 411 6.05 -2.62 0.07
N TYR A 412 6.82 -1.57 -0.20
CA TYR A 412 7.79 -1.08 0.77
C TYR A 412 7.13 -0.45 1.99
N GLU A 413 6.00 0.25 1.84
CA GLU A 413 5.20 0.77 2.95
C GLU A 413 4.61 -0.36 3.79
N LEU A 414 4.03 -1.40 3.17
CA LEU A 414 3.63 -2.60 3.90
C LEU A 414 4.82 -3.22 4.65
N SER A 415 5.98 -3.32 4.01
CA SER A 415 7.19 -3.85 4.65
C SER A 415 7.58 -3.03 5.89
N SER A 416 7.68 -1.70 5.77
CA SER A 416 8.05 -0.83 6.89
C SER A 416 7.01 -0.88 8.01
N MET A 417 5.71 -0.82 7.69
CA MET A 417 4.62 -0.86 8.67
C MET A 417 4.59 -2.16 9.45
N HIS A 418 4.70 -3.30 8.77
CA HIS A 418 4.71 -4.60 9.44
C HIS A 418 5.97 -4.82 10.30
N ALA A 419 7.15 -4.40 9.84
CA ALA A 419 8.37 -4.49 10.63
C ALA A 419 8.31 -3.58 11.87
N LYS A 420 7.87 -2.33 11.69
CA LYS A 420 7.72 -1.37 12.78
C LYS A 420 6.68 -1.81 13.79
N ALA A 421 5.56 -2.38 13.36
CA ALA A 421 4.55 -2.90 14.28
C ALA A 421 5.14 -3.91 15.27
N LEU A 422 5.97 -4.85 14.80
CA LEU A 422 6.62 -5.82 15.68
C LEU A 422 7.63 -5.16 16.63
N ILE A 423 8.36 -4.13 16.17
CA ILE A 423 9.28 -3.35 17.00
C ILE A 423 8.53 -2.57 18.09
N ASP A 424 7.44 -1.90 17.74
CA ASP A 424 6.68 -1.09 18.69
C ASP A 424 5.98 -1.98 19.72
N ILE A 425 5.44 -3.12 19.29
CA ILE A 425 4.89 -4.14 20.19
C ILE A 425 5.97 -4.67 21.14
N TYR A 426 7.19 -4.95 20.63
CA TYR A 426 8.34 -5.33 21.47
C TYR A 426 8.63 -4.26 22.53
N VAL A 427 8.72 -3.00 22.12
CA VAL A 427 9.03 -1.87 23.01
C VAL A 427 7.94 -1.71 24.06
N ILE A 428 6.66 -1.76 23.68
CA ILE A 428 5.54 -1.66 24.64
C ILE A 428 5.56 -2.83 25.63
N GLY A 429 5.86 -4.05 25.17
CA GLY A 429 5.80 -5.26 25.99
C GLY A 429 7.04 -5.54 26.85
N PHE A 430 8.22 -5.05 26.47
CA PHE A 430 9.49 -5.41 27.13
C PHE A 430 10.36 -4.23 27.52
N ALA A 431 10.15 -3.03 27.01
CA ALA A 431 10.95 -1.89 27.44
C ALA A 431 10.54 -1.48 28.86
N THR A 432 11.35 -1.85 29.85
CA THR A 432 11.50 -1.01 31.05
C THR A 432 12.06 0.34 30.60
N SER A 433 11.77 1.41 31.33
CA SER A 433 12.03 2.82 30.98
C SER A 433 13.52 3.22 30.78
N GLU A 434 14.43 2.28 30.48
CA GLU A 434 15.88 2.46 30.43
C GLU A 434 16.52 2.08 29.07
N GLY A 435 15.80 2.23 27.96
CA GLY A 435 16.43 2.16 26.64
C GLY A 435 17.45 3.29 26.44
N LYS A 436 18.76 2.98 26.44
CA LYS A 436 19.82 3.95 26.12
C LYS A 436 19.78 4.34 24.64
N ILE A 437 19.10 5.45 24.31
CA ILE A 437 19.22 6.07 22.99
C ILE A 437 20.56 6.81 22.93
N THR A 438 21.42 6.46 21.97
CA THR A 438 22.67 7.19 21.74
C THR A 438 22.36 8.47 20.97
N VAL A 439 22.34 9.59 21.70
CA VAL A 439 22.11 10.94 21.17
C VAL A 439 23.46 11.65 21.03
N THR A 440 23.88 11.92 19.80
CA THR A 440 25.09 12.73 19.57
C THR A 440 24.66 14.14 19.15
N LYS A 441 25.06 15.17 19.90
CA LYS A 441 24.85 16.57 19.52
C LYS A 441 25.87 16.98 18.47
N THR A 442 25.41 17.60 17.39
CA THR A 442 26.30 18.21 16.38
C THR A 442 26.49 19.68 16.74
N THR A 443 27.66 20.06 17.25
CA THR A 443 27.98 21.47 17.48
C THR A 443 28.46 22.10 16.17
N ALA A 444 27.59 22.85 15.50
CA ALA A 444 28.01 23.68 14.37
C ALA A 444 28.63 24.99 14.90
N THR A 445 29.93 25.19 14.68
CA THR A 445 30.60 26.46 14.92
C THR A 445 30.29 27.38 13.74
N GLU A 446 29.34 28.30 13.89
CA GLU A 446 29.11 29.34 12.87
C GLU A 446 30.27 30.32 12.87
N LYS A 447 30.99 30.39 11.75
CA LYS A 447 31.97 31.44 11.46
C LYS A 447 31.18 32.71 11.07
N PRO A 448 31.43 33.88 11.67
CA PRO A 448 30.62 35.07 11.41
C PRO A 448 30.86 35.58 9.99
N GLU A 449 29.80 35.62 9.19
CA GLU A 449 29.77 36.28 7.89
C GLU A 449 29.40 37.77 8.06
N THR A 450 30.22 38.61 7.44
CA THR A 450 30.19 40.08 7.51
C THR A 450 28.89 40.71 7.04
N THR A 451 28.43 41.68 7.82
CA THR A 451 27.22 42.49 7.67
C THR A 451 27.25 43.34 6.39
N VAL A 452 26.14 43.35 5.64
CA VAL A 452 25.86 44.39 4.62
C VAL A 452 24.43 44.93 4.83
N THR A 453 24.36 46.25 4.95
CA THR A 453 23.21 47.09 5.35
C THR A 453 22.10 47.17 4.28
N PRO A 454 20.80 47.33 4.65
CA PRO A 454 19.69 47.42 3.71
C PRO A 454 19.34 48.86 3.29
N THR A 455 18.94 49.04 2.02
CA THR A 455 18.34 50.28 1.51
C THR A 455 16.82 50.10 1.30
N LYS A 456 16.04 51.05 1.84
CA LYS A 456 14.58 51.20 1.72
C LYS A 456 14.16 51.50 0.27
N THR A 457 12.90 51.20 -0.10
CA THR A 457 11.90 52.21 -0.59
C THR A 457 10.58 51.59 -1.10
N SER A 458 9.49 52.25 -0.67
CA SER A 458 8.13 52.46 -1.19
C SER A 458 7.07 51.36 -1.35
N THR A 459 6.00 51.61 -0.58
CA THR A 459 4.62 51.16 -0.63
C THR A 459 3.87 51.70 -1.86
N THR A 460 2.97 50.90 -2.45
CA THR A 460 1.87 51.40 -3.29
C THR A 460 0.62 50.55 -3.01
N THR A 461 -0.45 51.24 -2.63
CA THR A 461 -1.79 50.72 -2.35
C THR A 461 -2.58 50.58 -3.66
N THR A 462 -3.33 49.49 -3.85
CA THR A 462 -4.40 49.45 -4.86
C THR A 462 -5.57 48.60 -4.37
N GLN A 463 -6.77 49.14 -4.64
CA GLN A 463 -8.08 48.77 -4.13
C GLN A 463 -8.63 47.47 -4.74
N THR A 464 -9.39 46.73 -3.94
CA THR A 464 -10.15 45.54 -4.32
C THR A 464 -11.52 45.93 -4.86
N THR A 465 -11.96 45.30 -5.95
CA THR A 465 -13.39 45.25 -6.33
C THR A 465 -13.76 43.79 -6.62
N THR A 466 -14.77 43.30 -5.90
CA THR A 466 -15.29 41.95 -5.98
C THR A 466 -16.36 41.85 -7.07
N GLN A 467 -16.28 40.85 -7.94
CA GLN A 467 -17.43 40.36 -8.70
C GLN A 467 -17.46 38.82 -8.67
N THR A 468 -18.62 38.30 -8.27
CA THR A 468 -18.95 36.88 -8.17
C THR A 468 -19.63 36.43 -9.47
N ILE A 469 -19.14 35.36 -10.11
CA ILE A 469 -19.91 34.62 -11.12
C ILE A 469 -19.66 33.12 -10.93
N GLU A 470 -20.75 32.39 -10.69
CA GLU A 470 -20.84 30.92 -10.63
C GLU A 470 -20.53 30.27 -11.98
N LYS A 471 -19.88 29.10 -11.97
CA LYS A 471 -19.70 28.31 -13.20
C LYS A 471 -19.87 26.80 -12.95
N GLN A 472 -20.95 26.25 -13.50
CA GLN A 472 -21.14 24.82 -13.75
C GLN A 472 -20.04 24.31 -14.70
N THR A 473 -19.46 23.15 -14.40
CA THR A 473 -18.51 22.47 -15.29
C THR A 473 -19.02 21.07 -15.61
N GLN A 474 -19.38 20.86 -16.88
CA GLN A 474 -19.66 19.55 -17.46
C GLN A 474 -18.34 18.78 -17.67
N LEU A 475 -18.29 17.53 -17.20
CA LEU A 475 -17.20 16.59 -17.39
C LEU A 475 -17.20 16.05 -18.84
N THR A 476 -16.10 16.21 -19.57
CA THR A 476 -15.95 15.63 -20.92
C THR A 476 -15.31 14.24 -20.88
N THR A 477 -15.92 13.37 -21.66
CA THR A 477 -15.85 11.91 -21.86
C THR A 477 -14.49 11.23 -22.14
N GLU A 478 -13.35 11.91 -21.97
CA GLU A 478 -12.04 11.40 -22.39
C GLU A 478 -11.25 10.63 -21.28
N LEU A 479 -11.78 10.54 -20.05
CA LEU A 479 -11.07 9.89 -18.94
C LEU A 479 -11.30 8.36 -18.84
N LYS A 480 -12.15 7.79 -19.70
CA LYS A 480 -12.64 6.40 -19.56
C LYS A 480 -11.65 5.33 -20.05
N TYR A 481 -10.70 5.69 -20.92
CA TYR A 481 -9.91 4.69 -21.66
C TYR A 481 -8.50 4.40 -21.12
N VAL A 482 -7.99 5.18 -20.15
CA VAL A 482 -6.63 5.00 -19.60
C VAL A 482 -6.65 4.30 -18.23
N VAL A 483 -7.80 4.23 -17.58
CA VAL A 483 -7.96 3.68 -16.21
C VAL A 483 -8.01 2.14 -16.18
N GLU A 484 -8.41 1.48 -17.27
CA GLU A 484 -8.66 0.03 -17.30
C GLU A 484 -7.41 -0.86 -17.36
N ARG A 485 -6.19 -0.31 -17.49
CA ARG A 485 -4.99 -1.15 -17.73
C ARG A 485 -3.92 -1.12 -16.64
N THR A 486 -4.02 -0.21 -15.66
CA THR A 486 -3.06 -0.07 -14.57
C THR A 486 -3.53 -0.64 -13.24
N LEU A 487 -4.78 -1.12 -13.15
CA LEU A 487 -5.40 -1.57 -11.90
C LEU A 487 -5.22 -3.08 -11.63
N SER A 488 -4.76 -3.88 -12.60
CA SER A 488 -4.79 -5.36 -12.55
C SER A 488 -3.88 -6.00 -11.50
N ILE A 489 -2.87 -5.30 -10.99
CA ILE A 489 -1.96 -5.83 -9.96
C ILE A 489 -2.40 -5.40 -8.55
N LEU A 490 -3.03 -4.23 -8.42
CA LEU A 490 -3.66 -3.82 -7.17
C LEU A 490 -4.94 -4.61 -6.95
N LEU A 491 -5.72 -4.89 -8.00
CA LEU A 491 -6.93 -5.73 -7.96
C LEU A 491 -6.61 -7.22 -7.66
N ALA A 492 -5.46 -7.75 -8.09
CA ALA A 492 -5.07 -9.12 -7.71
C ALA A 492 -4.72 -9.26 -6.22
N PHE A 493 -4.44 -8.15 -5.51
CA PHE A 493 -4.16 -8.14 -4.07
C PHE A 493 -5.30 -7.49 -3.23
N LEU A 494 -6.11 -6.59 -3.81
CA LEU A 494 -7.13 -5.76 -3.16
C LEU A 494 -8.52 -5.74 -3.84
N GLY A 495 -8.79 -6.53 -4.88
CA GLY A 495 -10.13 -6.50 -5.51
C GLY A 495 -10.16 -7.06 -6.91
N GLY A 496 -10.13 -8.36 -7.14
CA GLY A 496 -10.07 -8.85 -8.51
C GLY A 496 -11.33 -8.48 -9.29
N LEU A 497 -11.17 -7.75 -10.39
CA LEU A 497 -12.26 -7.41 -11.30
C LEU A 497 -11.73 -6.86 -12.63
N LEU A 498 -10.95 -7.63 -13.40
CA LEU A 498 -10.64 -7.30 -14.80
C LEU A 498 -10.31 -8.55 -15.65
N LEU A 499 -11.13 -9.62 -15.59
CA LEU A 499 -11.09 -10.69 -16.60
C LEU A 499 -12.23 -10.56 -17.64
N GLY A 500 -13.32 -9.85 -17.34
CA GLY A 500 -14.46 -9.70 -18.26
C GLY A 500 -14.24 -8.80 -19.49
N TYR A 501 -13.18 -7.96 -19.54
CA TYR A 501 -13.01 -7.01 -20.64
C TYR A 501 -12.24 -7.56 -21.85
N ALA A 502 -11.50 -8.66 -21.69
CA ALA A 502 -10.72 -9.27 -22.79
C ALA A 502 -11.59 -10.05 -23.80
N VAL A 503 -12.80 -10.47 -23.42
CA VAL A 503 -13.69 -11.28 -24.28
C VAL A 503 -14.65 -10.42 -25.13
N ARG A 504 -14.88 -9.15 -24.77
CA ARG A 504 -15.80 -8.26 -25.51
C ARG A 504 -15.23 -7.65 -26.79
N GLY A 505 -13.91 -7.77 -27.01
CA GLY A 505 -13.21 -7.19 -28.14
C GLY A 505 -13.15 -8.07 -29.39
N ARG A 506 -14.16 -8.90 -29.70
CA ARG A 506 -14.20 -9.69 -30.96
C ARG A 506 -15.59 -10.29 -31.25
N SER A 507 -16.65 -9.49 -31.24
CA SER A 507 -17.96 -9.91 -31.78
C SER A 507 -18.89 -8.73 -32.05
N SER A 508 -18.53 -7.86 -33.01
CA SER A 508 -19.50 -7.06 -33.77
C SER A 508 -18.84 -6.43 -34.99
N ALA A 509 -18.48 -7.26 -35.96
CA ALA A 509 -18.48 -6.87 -37.37
C ALA A 509 -19.73 -7.51 -38.01
N THR A 510 -20.73 -6.65 -38.24
CA THR A 510 -21.80 -6.55 -39.28
C THR A 510 -22.01 -7.67 -40.32
N PRO A 511 -23.17 -7.76 -41.06
CA PRO A 511 -24.13 -6.69 -41.41
C PRO A 511 -25.64 -7.05 -41.39
N GLY A 512 -26.48 -6.02 -41.50
CA GLY A 512 -27.94 -6.10 -41.69
C GLY A 512 -28.63 -4.80 -41.32
#